data_AF-A0A3D0HV01-F1
#
_entry.id   AF-A0A3D0HV01-F1
#
_cell.length_a   1.000
_cell.length_b   1.000
_cell.length_c   1.000
_cell.angle_alpha   90.00
_cell.angle_beta   90.00
_cell.angle_gamma   90.00
#
_symmetry.space_group_name_H-M   'P 1'
#
loop_
_entity.id
_entity.type
_entity.pdbx_description
1 polymer ?
#
loop_
_entity_poly.entity_id
_entity_poly.type
_entity_poly.pdbx_seq_one_letter_code
_entity_poly.pdbx_strand_id
1 'polypeptide(L)'
;MFTNKVIPISLAILLTCPGWIQAEGTKQISPDASNQYFIHIRNSGDRGCFGTKACNDIFSRILFDIKETGERVYFGAKMRNSYPSTYNYEIKKTDGTVVQSGALPKVAGNPGFIPDYESAIAGPSNITPGGYLPISFTAPDSGTYIFDFDIGNTSSEFEVEFFDLTVASELGIVQSGRLYSYSWNFTTSAGSKKYKGKMYPISADSVVTEINFNGMQPYAFSVSCNLTGCFSTKDFIKDRRSVTGLHNYPQYKVFFNNPDESIFPSGTLGQLDSIKTANECDGNLDILIWANKPGLCDIMLDIDPTPGYQSADRYLAGSIEPGISNVITWDGIDGNGSMVANGSMITVNVTFVNGRTNLPLYDVEYGDTWPGFMVALVRPSGPVPKVFWCDTLVYSYSPPGNYPPQSIELDGCINSSGCHPWGSIGDNNTMNTWWYSLTSSALPVPLIYKRSDLVLLPYILCEGDSVNVFGNWVSTPGVFRDTATNFMGCDSITEITVTVKPGPVIELGDDQVLCQGESTTLGMTVPNVTSYEWNTIPPGPTPLGTNPTLTVNTTNTYQIKITASNGCIRTDQVHVTAAPMINNLLIKHN
;
A
#
# COMPACT_ATOMS: atom_id res chain seq x y z
N MET A 1 -61.36 64.06 19.99
CA MET A 1 -61.76 63.05 18.99
C MET A 1 -60.78 61.89 19.09
N PHE A 2 -61.17 60.86 19.83
CA PHE A 2 -60.47 59.59 19.88
C PHE A 2 -60.91 58.76 18.68
N THR A 3 -59.98 58.29 17.86
CA THR A 3 -60.26 57.27 16.84
C THR A 3 -59.67 55.94 17.30
N ASN A 4 -60.57 55.06 17.72
CA ASN A 4 -60.31 53.64 17.94
C ASN A 4 -59.82 52.99 16.64
N LYS A 5 -58.62 52.42 16.65
CA LYS A 5 -58.26 51.33 15.73
C LYS A 5 -58.09 50.06 16.55
N VAL A 6 -59.10 49.21 16.44
CA VAL A 6 -59.08 47.82 16.90
C VAL A 6 -58.07 47.07 16.02
N ILE A 7 -57.00 46.56 16.64
CA ILE A 7 -56.10 45.58 16.03
C ILE A 7 -56.67 44.21 16.36
N PRO A 8 -56.94 43.32 15.37
CA PRO A 8 -57.45 42.00 15.67
C PRO A 8 -56.34 41.17 16.32
N ILE A 9 -56.64 40.57 17.46
CA ILE A 9 -55.83 39.53 18.08
C ILE A 9 -55.94 38.31 17.17
N SER A 10 -54.98 38.16 16.26
CA SER A 10 -54.76 36.90 15.57
C SER A 10 -54.29 35.88 16.60
N LEU A 11 -55.16 34.91 16.86
CA LEU A 11 -54.89 33.70 17.62
C LEU A 11 -53.62 33.06 17.04
N ALA A 12 -52.49 33.23 17.71
CA ALA A 12 -51.26 32.51 17.40
C ALA A 12 -51.53 31.05 17.69
N ILE A 13 -51.89 30.30 16.64
CA ILE A 13 -51.74 28.86 16.62
C ILE A 13 -50.28 28.62 16.97
N LEU A 14 -50.03 28.12 18.19
CA LEU A 14 -48.79 27.48 18.56
C LEU A 14 -48.61 26.37 17.51
N LEU A 15 -47.85 26.65 16.46
CA LEU A 15 -47.25 25.60 15.66
C LEU A 15 -46.37 24.85 16.64
N THR A 16 -46.88 23.72 17.14
CA THR A 16 -46.05 22.68 17.72
C THR A 16 -45.01 22.34 16.65
N CYS A 17 -43.80 22.87 16.85
CA CYS A 17 -42.63 22.45 16.11
C CYS A 17 -42.65 20.91 16.11
N PRO A 18 -42.58 20.21 14.96
CA PRO A 18 -42.56 18.76 14.96
C PRO A 18 -41.47 18.32 15.94
N GLY A 19 -41.86 17.57 16.98
CA GLY A 19 -41.03 17.27 18.13
C GLY A 19 -39.67 16.80 17.65
N TRP A 20 -38.64 17.61 17.91
CA TRP A 20 -37.30 17.29 17.46
C TRP A 20 -36.88 16.04 18.22
N ILE A 21 -36.81 14.92 17.53
CA ILE A 21 -36.37 13.63 18.05
C ILE A 21 -34.93 13.80 18.58
N GLN A 22 -34.70 13.61 19.88
CA GLN A 22 -33.47 14.03 20.59
C GLN A 22 -32.51 12.88 20.95
N ALA A 23 -32.80 11.63 20.57
CA ALA A 23 -31.96 10.48 20.91
C ALA A 23 -30.57 10.49 20.25
N GLU A 24 -29.60 9.90 20.95
CA GLU A 24 -28.27 9.56 20.46
C GLU A 24 -27.99 8.06 20.76
N GLY A 25 -28.11 7.22 19.72
CA GLY A 25 -28.06 5.77 19.83
C GLY A 25 -28.85 5.08 18.72
N THR A 26 -29.92 4.36 19.06
CA THR A 26 -30.76 3.58 18.12
C THR A 26 -31.22 4.38 16.91
N LYS A 27 -31.53 5.66 17.07
CA LYS A 27 -31.91 6.57 15.98
C LYS A 27 -30.86 6.60 14.85
N GLN A 28 -29.57 6.59 15.19
CA GLN A 28 -28.47 6.64 14.23
C GLN A 28 -27.99 5.25 13.83
N ILE A 29 -27.97 4.30 14.77
CA ILE A 29 -27.53 2.93 14.53
C ILE A 29 -28.52 2.23 13.59
N SER A 30 -29.82 2.34 13.90
CA SER A 30 -30.94 1.62 13.28
C SER A 30 -32.01 2.59 12.75
N PRO A 31 -31.71 3.48 11.78
CA PRO A 31 -32.64 4.52 11.32
C PRO A 31 -33.89 4.01 10.59
N ASP A 32 -33.98 2.70 10.34
CA ASP A 32 -35.09 2.04 9.66
C ASP A 32 -35.69 0.98 10.58
N ALA A 33 -36.92 1.19 11.03
CA ALA A 33 -37.65 0.27 11.90
C ALA A 33 -37.79 -1.14 11.30
N SER A 34 -37.78 -1.27 9.96
CA SER A 34 -37.87 -2.54 9.26
C SER A 34 -36.53 -3.28 9.16
N ASN A 35 -35.42 -2.56 9.40
CA ASN A 35 -34.06 -3.07 9.37
C ASN A 35 -33.34 -2.65 10.65
N GLN A 36 -33.67 -3.30 11.77
CA GLN A 36 -33.00 -3.05 13.04
C GLN A 36 -31.67 -3.81 13.14
N TYR A 37 -30.67 -3.12 13.67
CA TYR A 37 -29.32 -3.60 13.97
C TYR A 37 -28.98 -3.33 15.43
N PHE A 38 -28.06 -4.11 15.95
CA PHE A 38 -27.85 -4.24 17.38
C PHE A 38 -26.40 -4.00 17.70
N ILE A 39 -26.15 -3.32 18.81
CA ILE A 39 -24.80 -3.24 19.35
C ILE A 39 -24.46 -4.62 19.90
N HIS A 40 -23.33 -5.17 19.48
CA HIS A 40 -22.89 -6.50 19.89
C HIS A 40 -21.82 -6.39 20.96
N ILE A 41 -22.24 -6.56 22.22
CA ILE A 41 -21.40 -6.38 23.40
C ILE A 41 -20.79 -7.73 23.80
N ARG A 42 -19.49 -7.77 24.07
CA ARG A 42 -18.76 -9.03 24.27
C ARG A 42 -17.59 -8.86 25.24
N ASN A 43 -17.35 -9.86 26.09
CA ASN A 43 -16.14 -9.93 26.91
C ASN A 43 -14.90 -10.44 26.16
N SER A 44 -15.10 -11.18 25.07
CA SER A 44 -14.06 -11.81 24.24
C SER A 44 -14.69 -12.38 22.96
N GLY A 45 -13.88 -12.85 22.01
CA GLY A 45 -14.34 -13.60 20.85
C GLY A 45 -13.50 -13.34 19.60
N ASP A 46 -14.00 -13.79 18.46
CA ASP A 46 -13.48 -13.57 17.10
C ASP A 46 -13.28 -12.09 16.74
N ARG A 47 -14.04 -11.18 17.36
CA ARG A 47 -13.95 -9.72 17.17
C ARG A 47 -13.37 -8.98 18.38
N GLY A 48 -12.75 -9.72 19.29
CA GLY A 48 -12.24 -9.19 20.55
C GLY A 48 -13.35 -8.80 21.53
N CYS A 49 -12.93 -8.08 22.57
CA CYS A 49 -13.85 -7.53 23.57
C CYS A 49 -14.40 -6.18 23.11
N PHE A 50 -15.64 -5.86 23.47
CA PHE A 50 -16.23 -4.55 23.20
C PHE A 50 -17.33 -4.18 24.19
N GLY A 51 -17.29 -2.93 24.66
CA GLY A 51 -18.35 -2.28 25.41
C GLY A 51 -18.61 -2.84 26.80
N THR A 52 -17.74 -3.69 27.33
CA THR A 52 -17.89 -4.25 28.68
C THR A 52 -16.74 -3.87 29.58
N LYS A 53 -16.98 -3.86 30.90
CA LYS A 53 -15.93 -3.64 31.88
C LYS A 53 -14.77 -4.65 31.84
N ALA A 54 -14.92 -5.76 31.11
CA ALA A 54 -13.89 -6.80 30.99
C ALA A 54 -12.78 -6.48 29.99
N CYS A 55 -13.00 -5.58 29.00
CA CYS A 55 -11.88 -5.20 28.11
C CYS A 55 -10.86 -4.35 28.89
N ASN A 56 -9.60 -4.33 28.47
CA ASN A 56 -8.55 -3.68 29.25
C ASN A 56 -8.11 -2.34 28.67
N ASP A 57 -8.50 -2.06 27.43
CA ASP A 57 -8.12 -0.88 26.69
C ASP A 57 -9.31 0.05 26.46
N ILE A 58 -9.01 1.32 26.21
CA ILE A 58 -10.00 2.36 25.92
C ILE A 58 -10.58 2.26 24.50
N PHE A 59 -9.90 1.55 23.60
CA PHE A 59 -10.28 1.50 22.18
C PHE A 59 -11.50 0.61 21.94
N SER A 60 -11.69 -0.40 22.80
CA SER A 60 -12.84 -1.30 22.83
C SER A 60 -13.99 -0.83 23.73
N ARG A 61 -14.08 0.47 24.06
CA ARG A 61 -15.05 1.03 25.02
C ARG A 61 -16.06 1.95 24.35
N ILE A 62 -17.22 2.14 25.01
CA ILE A 62 -18.17 3.20 24.66
C ILE A 62 -17.82 4.42 25.52
N LEU A 63 -17.61 5.57 24.88
CA LEU A 63 -17.17 6.80 25.52
C LEU A 63 -18.14 7.94 25.25
N PHE A 64 -18.19 8.87 26.19
CA PHE A 64 -18.86 10.15 25.98
C PHE A 64 -18.11 11.30 26.65
N ASP A 65 -18.21 12.48 26.06
CA ASP A 65 -17.55 13.69 26.56
C ASP A 65 -18.53 14.69 27.18
N ILE A 66 -18.15 15.17 28.37
CA ILE A 66 -18.83 16.22 29.12
C ILE A 66 -18.00 17.49 29.04
N LYS A 67 -18.62 18.58 28.59
CA LYS A 67 -17.97 19.89 28.43
C LYS A 67 -18.06 20.72 29.68
N GLU A 68 -19.25 20.78 30.26
CA GLU A 68 -19.57 21.67 31.37
C GLU A 68 -20.08 20.85 32.56
N THR A 69 -19.63 21.20 33.76
CA THR A 69 -20.15 20.63 35.01
C THR A 69 -21.66 20.84 35.08
N GLY A 70 -22.41 19.81 35.49
CA GLY A 70 -23.87 19.88 35.56
C GLY A 70 -24.60 19.38 34.30
N GLU A 71 -23.90 19.17 33.17
CA GLU A 71 -24.45 18.39 32.06
C GLU A 71 -24.96 17.02 32.57
N ARG A 72 -26.12 16.63 32.05
CA ARG A 72 -26.82 15.40 32.42
C ARG A 72 -26.76 14.41 31.28
N VAL A 73 -26.46 13.17 31.60
CA VAL A 73 -26.51 12.05 30.68
C VAL A 73 -27.77 11.26 30.98
N TYR A 74 -28.61 11.05 29.98
CA TYR A 74 -29.77 10.19 30.05
C TYR A 74 -29.52 8.97 29.19
N PHE A 75 -29.73 7.78 29.76
CA PHE A 75 -29.46 6.56 29.03
C PHE A 75 -30.47 5.46 29.35
N GLY A 76 -30.56 4.53 28.41
CA GLY A 76 -31.38 3.35 28.51
C GLY A 76 -30.98 2.31 27.48
N ALA A 77 -31.46 1.09 27.71
CA ALA A 77 -31.25 -0.01 26.80
C ALA A 77 -32.43 -0.98 26.82
N LYS A 78 -32.56 -1.73 25.73
CA LYS A 78 -33.35 -2.96 25.66
C LYS A 78 -32.43 -4.07 25.17
N MET A 79 -32.28 -5.12 25.95
CA MET A 79 -31.53 -6.30 25.53
C MET A 79 -32.43 -7.20 24.70
N ARG A 80 -31.89 -7.79 23.64
CA ARG A 80 -32.65 -8.70 22.78
C ARG A 80 -32.81 -10.11 23.39
N ASN A 81 -31.76 -10.59 24.07
CA ASN A 81 -31.68 -11.95 24.60
C ASN A 81 -32.03 -12.03 26.10
N SER A 82 -32.60 -13.16 26.52
CA SER A 82 -33.22 -13.36 27.84
C SER A 82 -32.28 -13.73 29.01
N TYR A 83 -30.94 -13.69 28.89
CA TYR A 83 -29.99 -14.23 29.89
C TYR A 83 -28.79 -13.30 30.16
N PRO A 84 -28.33 -13.00 31.41
CA PRO A 84 -28.70 -13.41 32.79
C PRO A 84 -29.85 -12.61 33.44
N SER A 85 -30.29 -12.97 34.65
CA SER A 85 -31.44 -12.37 35.38
C SER A 85 -31.35 -10.85 35.60
N THR A 86 -30.15 -10.26 35.65
CA THR A 86 -29.92 -8.82 35.82
C THR A 86 -28.66 -8.42 35.07
N TYR A 87 -28.74 -7.37 34.25
CA TYR A 87 -27.57 -6.74 33.61
C TYR A 87 -27.20 -5.50 34.39
N ASN A 88 -25.91 -5.17 34.48
CA ASN A 88 -25.45 -3.97 35.17
C ASN A 88 -24.72 -3.03 34.20
N TYR A 89 -24.49 -1.81 34.67
CA TYR A 89 -23.66 -0.82 33.98
C TYR A 89 -22.71 -0.15 34.98
N GLU A 90 -21.60 0.36 34.45
CA GLU A 90 -20.66 1.22 35.16
C GLU A 90 -20.34 2.45 34.31
N ILE A 91 -20.45 3.63 34.90
CA ILE A 91 -19.89 4.88 34.36
C ILE A 91 -18.60 5.16 35.12
N LYS A 92 -17.51 5.32 34.37
CA LYS A 92 -16.16 5.49 34.91
C LYS A 92 -15.44 6.67 34.29
N LYS A 93 -14.53 7.28 35.03
CA LYS A 93 -13.50 8.16 34.46
C LYS A 93 -12.45 7.33 33.72
N THR A 94 -11.64 7.98 32.87
CA THR A 94 -10.58 7.30 32.11
C THR A 94 -9.44 6.75 32.97
N ASP A 95 -9.32 7.20 34.22
CA ASP A 95 -8.41 6.64 35.23
C ASP A 95 -8.95 5.36 35.90
N GLY A 96 -10.16 4.91 35.53
CA GLY A 96 -10.83 3.73 36.08
C GLY A 96 -11.75 3.99 37.27
N THR A 97 -11.81 5.23 37.80
CA THR A 97 -12.67 5.58 38.93
C THR A 97 -14.15 5.44 38.55
N VAL A 98 -14.88 4.54 39.22
CA VAL A 98 -16.33 4.39 39.06
C VAL A 98 -17.06 5.56 39.71
N VAL A 99 -17.85 6.28 38.92
CA VAL A 99 -18.65 7.43 39.37
C VAL A 99 -20.14 7.12 39.48
N GLN A 100 -20.62 6.12 38.75
CA GLN A 100 -21.98 5.60 38.89
C GLN A 100 -22.01 4.13 38.46
N SER A 101 -22.81 3.31 39.12
CA SER A 101 -23.07 1.93 38.70
C SER A 101 -24.49 1.53 39.11
N GLY A 102 -25.08 0.59 38.40
CA GLY A 102 -26.40 0.08 38.76
C GLY A 102 -26.89 -1.03 37.84
N ALA A 103 -28.12 -1.46 38.07
CA ALA A 103 -28.79 -2.42 37.20
C ALA A 103 -29.42 -1.72 35.99
N LEU A 104 -29.35 -2.35 34.83
CA LEU A 104 -30.16 -2.02 33.68
C LEU A 104 -31.47 -2.82 33.73
N PRO A 105 -32.62 -2.16 33.61
CA PRO A 105 -33.92 -2.80 33.74
C PRO A 105 -34.29 -3.70 32.53
N LYS A 106 -35.20 -4.64 32.77
CA LYS A 106 -35.74 -5.55 31.74
C LYS A 106 -37.23 -5.41 31.48
N VAL A 107 -37.91 -4.62 32.31
CA VAL A 107 -39.36 -4.54 32.34
C VAL A 107 -39.77 -3.13 31.96
N ALA A 108 -40.76 -3.04 31.06
CA ALA A 108 -41.38 -1.79 30.67
C ALA A 108 -41.86 -0.99 31.89
N GLY A 109 -41.61 0.31 31.88
CA GLY A 109 -41.96 1.23 32.96
C GLY A 109 -40.87 1.44 34.02
N ASN A 110 -39.83 0.59 34.06
CA ASN A 110 -38.67 0.85 34.93
C ASN A 110 -37.69 1.84 34.28
N PRO A 111 -37.12 2.80 35.05
CA PRO A 111 -36.12 3.74 34.52
C PRO A 111 -34.94 3.03 33.86
N GLY A 112 -34.66 3.37 32.61
CA GLY A 112 -33.61 2.82 31.76
C GLY A 112 -34.08 1.77 30.74
N PHE A 113 -35.35 1.33 30.79
CA PHE A 113 -35.86 0.35 29.82
C PHE A 113 -36.46 1.05 28.62
N ILE A 114 -36.01 0.67 27.42
CA ILE A 114 -36.56 1.19 26.17
C ILE A 114 -37.61 0.18 25.64
N PRO A 115 -38.92 0.51 25.61
CA PRO A 115 -39.95 -0.49 25.30
C PRO A 115 -40.03 -0.86 23.82
N ASP A 116 -39.89 0.12 22.96
CA ASP A 116 -40.12 0.00 21.53
C ASP A 116 -39.23 0.97 20.74
N TYR A 117 -39.25 0.77 19.42
CA TYR A 117 -38.47 1.57 18.48
C TYR A 117 -38.84 3.05 18.51
N GLU A 118 -40.12 3.38 18.61
CA GLU A 118 -40.61 4.77 18.63
C GLU A 118 -40.07 5.54 19.85
N SER A 119 -40.11 4.91 21.02
CA SER A 119 -39.53 5.45 22.24
C SER A 119 -38.00 5.55 22.14
N ALA A 120 -37.35 4.57 21.50
CA ALA A 120 -35.91 4.55 21.29
C ALA A 120 -35.45 5.73 20.41
N ILE A 121 -36.15 5.99 19.32
CA ILE A 121 -35.81 7.12 18.45
C ILE A 121 -36.18 8.44 19.13
N ALA A 122 -37.34 8.56 19.78
CA ALA A 122 -37.75 9.79 20.47
C ALA A 122 -36.74 10.26 21.53
N GLY A 123 -36.15 9.30 22.25
CA GLY A 123 -35.11 9.54 23.25
C GLY A 123 -35.65 9.62 24.68
N PRO A 124 -34.93 10.28 25.59
CA PRO A 124 -35.32 10.35 26.99
C PRO A 124 -36.57 11.22 27.21
N SER A 125 -37.55 10.70 27.94
CA SER A 125 -38.81 11.40 28.25
C SER A 125 -38.65 12.66 29.10
N ASN A 126 -37.52 12.81 29.78
CA ASN A 126 -37.12 14.06 30.46
C ASN A 126 -36.88 15.23 29.48
N ILE A 127 -36.58 14.92 28.22
CA ILE A 127 -36.25 15.90 27.18
C ILE A 127 -37.36 15.92 26.12
N THR A 128 -37.81 14.74 25.69
CA THR A 128 -38.78 14.59 24.59
C THR A 128 -40.04 13.90 25.11
N PRO A 129 -41.20 14.58 25.15
CA PRO A 129 -42.47 13.93 25.47
C PRO A 129 -42.74 12.74 24.55
N GLY A 130 -43.15 11.60 25.12
CA GLY A 130 -43.37 10.34 24.38
C GLY A 130 -42.14 9.43 24.24
N GLY A 131 -40.99 9.85 24.77
CA GLY A 131 -39.78 9.02 24.88
C GLY A 131 -39.85 7.96 25.98
N TYR A 132 -38.74 7.24 26.19
CA TYR A 132 -38.59 6.25 27.26
C TYR A 132 -38.25 6.90 28.61
N LEU A 133 -38.51 6.23 29.74
CA LEU A 133 -38.09 6.72 31.06
C LEU A 133 -36.59 6.39 31.26
N PRO A 134 -35.67 7.37 31.33
CA PRO A 134 -34.24 7.09 31.37
C PRO A 134 -33.69 6.89 32.78
N ILE A 135 -32.50 6.29 32.87
CA ILE A 135 -31.61 6.51 34.02
C ILE A 135 -30.84 7.80 33.73
N SER A 136 -30.62 8.62 34.77
CA SER A 136 -29.81 9.83 34.64
C SER A 136 -28.51 9.74 35.41
N PHE A 137 -27.46 10.34 34.86
CA PHE A 137 -26.18 10.61 35.52
C PHE A 137 -25.88 12.11 35.40
N THR A 138 -25.48 12.74 36.49
CA THR A 138 -24.99 14.12 36.49
C THR A 138 -23.49 14.08 36.64
N ALA A 139 -22.77 14.59 35.65
CA ALA A 139 -21.32 14.53 35.65
C ALA A 139 -20.74 15.40 36.78
N PRO A 140 -19.86 14.85 37.64
CA PRO A 140 -19.24 15.62 38.71
C PRO A 140 -18.26 16.67 38.17
N ASP A 141 -17.60 16.36 37.06
CA ASP A 141 -16.57 17.19 36.42
C ASP A 141 -16.70 17.09 34.88
N SER A 142 -16.17 18.09 34.16
CA SER A 142 -15.96 17.99 32.71
C SER A 142 -14.90 16.93 32.37
N GLY A 143 -15.02 16.30 31.22
CA GLY A 143 -14.05 15.34 30.70
C GLY A 143 -14.69 14.12 30.04
N THR A 144 -13.85 13.15 29.71
CA THR A 144 -14.25 11.90 29.07
C THR A 144 -14.66 10.86 30.11
N TYR A 145 -15.80 10.22 29.87
CA TYR A 145 -16.30 9.11 30.66
C TYR A 145 -16.49 7.87 29.79
N ILE A 146 -16.39 6.71 30.44
CA ILE A 146 -16.59 5.39 29.86
C ILE A 146 -17.96 4.88 30.33
N PHE A 147 -18.78 4.39 29.40
CA PHE A 147 -19.98 3.62 29.69
C PHE A 147 -19.71 2.14 29.42
N ASP A 148 -19.65 1.34 30.47
CA ASP A 148 -19.44 -0.11 30.36
C ASP A 148 -20.70 -0.88 30.72
N PHE A 149 -21.03 -1.87 29.90
CA PHE A 149 -21.93 -2.94 30.31
C PHE A 149 -21.19 -3.92 31.22
N ASP A 150 -21.91 -4.47 32.20
CA ASP A 150 -21.45 -5.57 33.02
C ASP A 150 -22.38 -6.77 32.84
N ILE A 151 -21.82 -7.80 32.22
CA ILE A 151 -22.51 -9.02 31.81
C ILE A 151 -21.95 -10.28 32.47
N GLY A 152 -21.22 -10.11 33.57
CA GLY A 152 -20.56 -11.19 34.28
C GLY A 152 -19.35 -11.78 33.54
N ASN A 153 -18.78 -12.86 34.09
CA ASN A 153 -17.47 -13.40 33.70
C ASN A 153 -17.53 -14.67 32.84
N THR A 154 -18.73 -15.17 32.52
CA THR A 154 -18.85 -16.24 31.52
C THR A 154 -18.50 -15.68 30.13
N SER A 155 -18.19 -16.53 29.15
CA SER A 155 -17.89 -16.17 27.75
C SER A 155 -19.10 -15.58 27.00
N SER A 156 -19.84 -14.67 27.65
CA SER A 156 -21.09 -14.11 27.18
C SER A 156 -20.83 -12.98 26.19
N GLU A 157 -21.50 -13.12 25.06
CA GLU A 157 -21.85 -12.05 24.13
C GLU A 157 -23.35 -11.77 24.25
N PHE A 158 -23.76 -10.54 23.99
CA PHE A 158 -25.17 -10.21 23.94
C PHE A 158 -25.47 -9.03 23.01
N GLU A 159 -26.72 -8.97 22.58
CA GLU A 159 -27.20 -7.97 21.65
C GLU A 159 -28.05 -6.93 22.38
N VAL A 160 -27.71 -5.66 22.19
CA VAL A 160 -28.51 -4.52 22.64
C VAL A 160 -29.44 -4.13 21.49
N GLU A 161 -30.73 -4.45 21.66
CA GLU A 161 -31.80 -4.18 20.70
C GLU A 161 -31.99 -2.67 20.48
N PHE A 162 -32.18 -1.96 21.60
CA PHE A 162 -32.26 -0.50 21.64
C PHE A 162 -31.25 0.04 22.63
N PHE A 163 -30.62 1.16 22.29
CA PHE A 163 -29.64 1.85 23.09
C PHE A 163 -29.82 3.34 22.90
N ASP A 164 -29.75 4.09 23.99
CA ASP A 164 -29.68 5.54 23.96
C ASP A 164 -28.73 6.00 25.05
N LEU A 165 -27.86 6.96 24.71
CA LEU A 165 -27.03 7.71 25.64
C LEU A 165 -26.99 9.14 25.14
N THR A 166 -27.89 9.95 25.66
CA THR A 166 -28.10 11.34 25.29
C THR A 166 -27.47 12.26 26.33
N VAL A 167 -26.53 13.10 25.92
CA VAL A 167 -25.98 14.19 26.75
C VAL A 167 -26.85 15.43 26.58
N ALA A 168 -27.19 16.11 27.67
CA ALA A 168 -27.93 17.36 27.66
C ALA A 168 -27.36 18.36 28.66
N SER A 169 -27.48 19.65 28.32
CA SER A 169 -27.19 20.76 29.23
C SER A 169 -28.12 20.75 30.46
N GLU A 170 -27.81 21.57 31.47
CA GLU A 170 -28.67 21.76 32.65
C GLU A 170 -30.10 22.20 32.29
N LEU A 171 -30.26 22.91 31.16
CA LEU A 171 -31.56 23.35 30.65
C LEU A 171 -32.32 22.27 29.86
N GLY A 172 -31.77 21.05 29.76
CA GLY A 172 -32.38 19.95 29.01
C GLY A 172 -32.19 20.04 27.49
N ILE A 173 -31.27 20.88 27.01
CA ILE A 173 -30.94 20.97 25.57
C ILE A 173 -29.88 19.92 25.24
N VAL A 174 -30.17 19.04 24.28
CA VAL A 174 -29.24 17.98 23.84
C VAL A 174 -27.95 18.54 23.24
N GLN A 175 -26.85 17.90 23.61
CA GLN A 175 -25.51 18.11 23.09
C GLN A 175 -25.13 16.89 22.25
N SER A 176 -25.39 16.97 20.94
CA SER A 176 -25.12 15.85 20.02
C SER A 176 -23.64 15.74 19.66
N GLY A 177 -23.19 14.54 19.27
CA GLY A 177 -21.81 14.33 18.86
C GLY A 177 -20.87 14.22 20.06
N ARG A 178 -21.41 13.77 21.19
CA ARG A 178 -20.66 13.49 22.43
C ARG A 178 -20.37 12.01 22.62
N LEU A 179 -21.18 11.12 22.03
CA LEU A 179 -21.03 9.67 22.12
C LEU A 179 -20.16 9.12 20.97
N TYR A 180 -19.14 8.34 21.32
CA TYR A 180 -18.27 7.68 20.35
C TYR A 180 -17.66 6.39 20.89
N SER A 181 -17.04 5.66 19.99
CA SER A 181 -16.07 4.62 20.31
C SER A 181 -14.92 4.71 19.32
N TYR A 182 -13.79 4.10 19.64
CA TYR A 182 -12.73 3.90 18.64
C TYR A 182 -13.02 2.68 17.76
N SER A 183 -13.69 1.67 18.33
CA SER A 183 -14.17 0.52 17.57
C SER A 183 -15.58 0.14 17.99
N TRP A 184 -16.52 0.14 17.06
CA TRP A 184 -17.87 -0.32 17.31
C TRP A 184 -18.07 -1.75 16.84
N ASN A 185 -18.78 -2.56 17.63
CA ASN A 185 -19.23 -3.89 17.21
C ASN A 185 -20.75 -3.92 17.03
N PHE A 186 -21.18 -4.45 15.88
CA PHE A 186 -22.59 -4.59 15.55
C PHE A 186 -22.94 -5.99 15.09
N THR A 187 -24.24 -6.29 15.13
CA THR A 187 -24.86 -7.45 14.51
C THR A 187 -26.21 -7.07 13.95
N THR A 188 -26.53 -7.59 12.78
CA THR A 188 -27.86 -7.54 12.18
C THR A 188 -28.67 -8.78 12.53
N SER A 189 -28.01 -9.83 13.05
CA SER A 189 -28.50 -11.20 13.30
C SER A 189 -29.09 -11.92 12.09
N ALA A 190 -28.95 -11.34 10.90
CA ALA A 190 -29.46 -11.90 9.65
C ALA A 190 -28.77 -11.26 8.45
N GLY A 191 -28.09 -12.07 7.63
CA GLY A 191 -27.40 -11.59 6.41
C GLY A 191 -28.32 -10.96 5.35
N SER A 192 -29.65 -11.03 5.51
CA SER A 192 -30.61 -10.36 4.63
C SER A 192 -30.82 -8.87 4.96
N LYS A 193 -30.45 -8.42 6.16
CA LYS A 193 -30.67 -7.03 6.60
C LYS A 193 -29.59 -6.08 6.07
N LYS A 194 -30.01 -4.91 5.62
CA LYS A 194 -29.14 -3.89 4.99
C LYS A 194 -28.81 -2.78 5.97
N TYR A 195 -27.59 -2.71 6.50
CA TYR A 195 -27.10 -1.67 7.41
C TYR A 195 -27.12 -0.27 6.77
N LYS A 196 -28.02 0.58 7.27
CA LYS A 196 -28.24 1.97 6.79
C LYS A 196 -27.72 3.05 7.73
N GLY A 197 -27.03 2.66 8.80
CA GLY A 197 -26.44 3.61 9.74
C GLY A 197 -25.39 4.49 9.07
N LYS A 198 -25.12 5.62 9.70
CA LYS A 198 -24.05 6.54 9.32
C LYS A 198 -23.10 6.73 10.50
N MET A 199 -21.84 6.99 10.22
CA MET A 199 -20.83 7.26 11.25
C MET A 199 -19.91 8.39 10.84
N TYR A 200 -19.31 9.03 11.83
CA TYR A 200 -18.52 10.24 11.65
C TYR A 200 -17.16 10.08 12.33
N PRO A 201 -16.16 9.50 11.66
CA PRO A 201 -14.80 9.52 12.17
C PRO A 201 -14.23 10.94 12.16
N ILE A 202 -13.48 11.26 13.21
CA ILE A 202 -12.58 12.43 13.23
C ILE A 202 -11.14 11.96 13.08
N SER A 203 -10.49 12.45 12.04
CA SER A 203 -9.10 12.15 11.72
C SER A 203 -8.12 12.86 12.66
N ALA A 204 -6.85 12.45 12.62
CA ALA A 204 -5.78 13.02 13.45
C ALA A 204 -5.60 14.53 13.28
N ASP A 205 -5.91 15.07 12.09
CA ASP A 205 -5.83 16.49 11.79
C ASP A 205 -7.19 17.22 11.90
N SER A 206 -8.12 16.63 12.66
CA SER A 206 -9.43 17.17 13.02
C SER A 206 -10.38 17.39 11.84
N VAL A 207 -10.17 16.69 10.73
CA VAL A 207 -11.14 16.61 9.63
C VAL A 207 -12.19 15.56 9.98
N VAL A 208 -13.46 15.92 9.82
CA VAL A 208 -14.62 15.04 10.03
C VAL A 208 -15.19 14.66 8.69
N THR A 209 -15.37 13.36 8.48
CA THR A 209 -16.07 12.81 7.32
C THR A 209 -17.29 12.01 7.76
N GLU A 210 -18.31 11.91 6.93
CA GLU A 210 -19.45 11.00 7.10
C GLU A 210 -19.18 9.74 6.29
N ILE A 211 -19.35 8.57 6.91
CA ILE A 211 -19.44 7.27 6.25
C ILE A 211 -20.91 6.90 6.16
N ASN A 212 -21.41 6.73 4.93
CA ASN A 212 -22.70 6.13 4.67
C ASN A 212 -22.49 4.69 4.20
N PHE A 213 -22.88 3.73 5.06
CA PHE A 213 -22.75 2.30 4.80
C PHE A 213 -23.65 1.78 3.67
N ASN A 214 -24.61 2.59 3.23
CA ASN A 214 -25.36 2.39 1.99
C ASN A 214 -25.99 0.99 1.85
N GLY A 215 -26.48 0.44 2.97
CA GLY A 215 -27.15 -0.85 2.99
C GLY A 215 -26.24 -2.08 2.99
N MET A 216 -24.99 -1.96 3.47
CA MET A 216 -24.05 -3.08 3.68
C MET A 216 -24.72 -4.22 4.44
N GLN A 217 -24.48 -5.50 4.11
CA GLN A 217 -25.27 -6.62 4.66
C GLN A 217 -24.48 -7.61 5.56
N PRO A 218 -23.72 -7.18 6.57
CA PRO A 218 -23.02 -8.12 7.44
C PRO A 218 -24.02 -8.88 8.33
N TYR A 219 -23.71 -10.11 8.75
CA TYR A 219 -24.37 -10.68 9.94
C TYR A 219 -23.89 -9.97 11.18
N ALA A 220 -22.58 -9.81 11.31
CA ALA A 220 -21.95 -9.13 12.41
C ALA A 220 -20.59 -8.57 11.97
N PHE A 221 -20.21 -7.40 12.46
CA PHE A 221 -19.02 -6.71 11.95
C PHE A 221 -18.44 -5.76 13.00
N SER A 222 -17.16 -5.43 12.82
CA SER A 222 -16.49 -4.36 13.56
C SER A 222 -16.26 -3.15 12.67
N VAL A 223 -16.47 -1.96 13.20
CA VAL A 223 -16.10 -0.70 12.55
C VAL A 223 -14.97 -0.06 13.35
N SER A 224 -13.89 0.28 12.67
CA SER A 224 -12.81 1.10 13.24
C SER A 224 -12.25 2.02 12.17
N CYS A 225 -11.66 3.14 12.59
CA CYS A 225 -10.96 4.04 11.66
C CYS A 225 -9.58 4.37 12.18
N ASN A 226 -8.63 4.57 11.26
CA ASN A 226 -7.25 4.88 11.60
C ASN A 226 -6.49 5.59 10.48
N LEU A 227 -5.20 5.88 10.74
CA LEU A 227 -4.34 6.60 9.81
C LEU A 227 -3.73 5.71 8.72
N THR A 228 -3.45 4.43 9.00
CA THR A 228 -2.56 3.59 8.17
C THR A 228 -3.25 2.48 7.39
N GLY A 229 -4.26 1.81 7.95
CA GLY A 229 -4.95 0.66 7.36
C GLY A 229 -5.02 -0.54 8.30
N CYS A 230 -4.84 -1.74 7.75
CA CYS A 230 -4.84 -3.02 8.47
C CYS A 230 -3.56 -3.24 9.28
N PHE A 231 -2.47 -2.54 8.94
CA PHE A 231 -1.18 -2.62 9.64
C PHE A 231 -0.58 -1.22 9.87
N SER A 232 0.56 -1.18 10.55
CA SER A 232 1.34 0.04 10.81
C SER A 232 2.85 -0.25 10.69
N THR A 233 3.26 -0.77 9.54
CA THR A 233 4.68 -1.10 9.24
C THR A 233 5.47 0.07 8.69
N LYS A 234 4.82 1.22 8.47
CA LYS A 234 5.34 2.41 7.76
C LYS A 234 5.47 2.23 6.25
N ASP A 235 5.15 1.04 5.72
CA ASP A 235 4.93 0.83 4.29
C ASP A 235 3.44 1.02 4.01
N PHE A 236 3.07 2.27 3.72
CA PHE A 236 1.66 2.63 3.55
C PHE A 236 0.96 1.84 2.44
N ILE A 237 1.67 1.50 1.37
CA ILE A 237 1.12 0.75 0.24
C ILE A 237 0.71 -0.65 0.68
N LYS A 238 1.48 -1.28 1.56
CA LYS A 238 1.15 -2.59 2.13
C LYS A 238 0.11 -2.48 3.24
N ASP A 239 0.24 -1.47 4.11
CA ASP A 239 -0.57 -1.33 5.31
C ASP A 239 -2.06 -1.10 4.99
N ARG A 240 -2.40 -0.45 3.87
CA ARG A 240 -3.78 -0.13 3.47
C ARG A 240 -4.55 -1.23 2.75
N ARG A 241 -3.93 -2.37 2.44
CA ARG A 241 -4.59 -3.43 1.66
C ARG A 241 -5.57 -4.19 2.55
N SER A 242 -6.69 -4.64 1.97
CA SER A 242 -7.54 -5.63 2.62
C SER A 242 -6.76 -6.94 2.78
N VAL A 243 -6.97 -7.65 3.89
CA VAL A 243 -6.17 -8.81 4.30
C VAL A 243 -7.04 -9.89 4.90
N THR A 244 -6.52 -11.12 4.92
CA THR A 244 -7.21 -12.23 5.56
C THR A 244 -7.08 -12.17 7.08
N GLY A 245 -8.12 -12.56 7.81
CA GLY A 245 -8.14 -12.53 9.28
C GLY A 245 -8.43 -11.15 9.88
N LEU A 246 -8.40 -11.09 11.22
CA LEU A 246 -8.69 -9.89 12.02
C LEU A 246 -7.45 -8.97 12.09
N HIS A 247 -7.56 -7.83 11.43
CA HIS A 247 -6.52 -6.80 11.36
C HIS A 247 -7.12 -5.41 11.55
N ASN A 248 -7.96 -5.26 12.57
CA ASN A 248 -8.43 -3.95 12.99
C ASN A 248 -7.41 -3.28 13.92
N TYR A 249 -7.19 -1.98 13.73
CA TYR A 249 -6.33 -1.19 14.58
C TYR A 249 -7.01 0.16 14.85
N PRO A 250 -7.87 0.26 15.87
CA PRO A 250 -8.64 1.47 16.11
C PRO A 250 -7.75 2.62 16.59
N GLN A 251 -7.85 3.80 15.96
CA GLN A 251 -7.13 5.00 16.38
C GLN A 251 -7.99 6.26 16.42
N TYR A 252 -8.99 6.35 15.53
CA TYR A 252 -9.86 7.51 15.42
C TYR A 252 -11.12 7.33 16.25
N LYS A 253 -11.62 8.43 16.81
CA LYS A 253 -12.95 8.45 17.42
C LYS A 253 -14.00 8.38 16.32
N VAL A 254 -14.94 7.45 16.43
CA VAL A 254 -16.03 7.22 15.47
C VAL A 254 -17.35 7.51 16.17
N PHE A 255 -18.03 8.56 15.72
CA PHE A 255 -19.27 9.06 16.32
C PHE A 255 -20.50 8.62 15.53
N PHE A 256 -21.67 8.65 16.17
CA PHE A 256 -22.96 8.46 15.47
C PHE A 256 -23.54 9.73 14.88
N ASN A 257 -23.08 10.90 15.34
CA ASN A 257 -23.45 12.21 14.83
C ASN A 257 -22.18 12.98 14.47
N ASN A 258 -22.31 14.10 13.73
CA ASN A 258 -21.21 15.04 13.58
C ASN A 258 -20.67 15.42 14.97
N PRO A 259 -19.38 15.20 15.28
CA PRO A 259 -18.83 15.45 16.61
C PRO A 259 -19.08 16.89 17.04
N ASP A 260 -19.37 17.13 18.33
CA ASP A 260 -19.62 18.48 18.85
C ASP A 260 -18.42 19.39 18.57
N GLU A 261 -18.64 20.42 17.76
CA GLU A 261 -17.59 21.34 17.32
C GLU A 261 -16.94 22.12 18.45
N SER A 262 -17.65 22.32 19.56
CA SER A 262 -17.11 23.04 20.71
C SER A 262 -16.17 22.21 21.58
N ILE A 263 -16.17 20.88 21.43
CA ILE A 263 -15.17 19.97 22.01
C ILE A 263 -14.14 19.54 20.96
N PHE A 264 -14.62 19.24 19.76
CA PHE A 264 -13.83 18.75 18.64
C PHE A 264 -13.83 19.81 17.54
N PRO A 265 -13.02 20.87 17.63
CA PRO A 265 -13.01 21.93 16.63
C PRO A 265 -12.60 21.40 15.26
N SER A 266 -13.13 22.01 14.19
CA SER A 266 -12.75 21.64 12.83
C SER A 266 -11.26 21.92 12.60
N GLY A 267 -10.57 20.97 11.98
CA GLY A 267 -9.20 21.16 11.50
C GLY A 267 -9.13 22.20 10.39
N THR A 268 -7.93 22.74 10.18
CA THR A 268 -7.61 23.58 9.02
C THR A 268 -6.94 22.73 7.94
N LEU A 269 -7.26 23.00 6.68
CA LEU A 269 -6.73 22.23 5.55
C LEU A 269 -5.33 22.73 5.20
N GLY A 270 -4.36 21.82 5.25
CA GLY A 270 -3.00 22.07 4.79
C GLY A 270 -2.92 22.05 3.27
N GLN A 271 -1.92 22.77 2.75
CA GLN A 271 -1.67 22.92 1.32
C GLN A 271 -0.18 22.84 1.03
N LEU A 272 0.17 22.43 -0.19
CA LEU A 272 1.54 22.51 -0.69
C LEU A 272 1.86 23.96 -1.03
N ASP A 273 3.02 24.44 -0.60
CA ASP A 273 3.54 25.74 -0.99
C ASP A 273 4.30 25.63 -2.32
N SER A 274 5.17 24.63 -2.43
CA SER A 274 5.93 24.34 -3.65
C SER A 274 6.53 22.94 -3.64
N ILE A 275 6.89 22.46 -4.83
CA ILE A 275 7.67 21.23 -5.04
C ILE A 275 8.87 21.58 -5.91
N LYS A 276 10.01 20.98 -5.60
CA LYS A 276 11.19 20.94 -6.49
C LYS A 276 11.72 19.53 -6.55
N THR A 277 12.50 19.26 -7.58
CA THR A 277 13.24 18.01 -7.71
C THR A 277 14.73 18.29 -7.83
N ALA A 278 15.53 17.43 -7.22
CA ALA A 278 16.96 17.35 -7.43
C ALA A 278 17.27 15.92 -7.89
N ASN A 279 17.69 15.79 -9.13
CA ASN A 279 17.87 14.50 -9.79
C ASN A 279 19.37 14.30 -10.05
N GLU A 280 19.95 13.36 -9.33
CA GLU A 280 21.38 13.09 -9.34
C GLU A 280 21.73 12.01 -10.37
N CYS A 281 22.97 11.99 -10.85
CA CYS A 281 23.41 11.00 -11.84
C CYS A 281 23.63 9.60 -11.25
N ASP A 282 23.42 9.40 -9.95
CA ASP A 282 23.51 8.09 -9.29
C ASP A 282 22.20 7.29 -9.39
N GLY A 283 21.14 7.89 -9.96
CA GLY A 283 19.84 7.28 -10.07
C GLY A 283 18.93 7.51 -8.87
N ASN A 284 19.29 8.40 -7.95
CA ASN A 284 18.40 8.90 -6.93
C ASN A 284 17.72 10.19 -7.38
N LEU A 285 16.45 10.33 -7.02
CA LEU A 285 15.67 11.55 -7.22
C LEU A 285 15.16 12.05 -5.88
N ASP A 286 15.66 13.20 -5.45
CA ASP A 286 15.15 13.92 -4.30
C ASP A 286 13.95 14.78 -4.70
N ILE A 287 12.85 14.60 -3.98
CA ILE A 287 11.61 15.35 -4.14
C ILE A 287 11.50 16.25 -2.92
N LEU A 288 11.73 17.55 -3.14
CA LEU A 288 11.72 18.57 -2.09
C LEU A 288 10.33 19.19 -2.01
N ILE A 289 9.72 19.08 -0.84
CA ILE A 289 8.32 19.45 -0.61
C ILE A 289 8.24 20.49 0.49
N TRP A 290 7.54 21.60 0.21
CA TRP A 290 7.17 22.62 1.19
C TRP A 290 5.65 22.65 1.34
N ALA A 291 5.17 22.77 2.58
CA ALA A 291 3.77 22.92 2.90
C ALA A 291 3.57 23.87 4.08
N ASN A 292 2.36 24.39 4.21
CA ASN A 292 1.99 25.36 5.24
C ASN A 292 1.53 24.73 6.57
N LYS A 293 1.43 23.39 6.62
CA LYS A 293 0.91 22.63 7.77
C LYS A 293 1.66 21.31 7.88
N PRO A 294 1.90 20.79 9.10
CA PRO A 294 2.38 19.43 9.25
C PRO A 294 1.36 18.42 8.72
N GLY A 295 1.83 17.35 8.08
CA GLY A 295 0.93 16.35 7.51
C GLY A 295 1.65 15.26 6.75
N LEU A 296 0.90 14.55 5.91
CA LEU A 296 1.42 13.52 5.02
C LEU A 296 1.27 13.97 3.57
N CYS A 297 2.23 13.59 2.73
CA CYS A 297 2.10 13.66 1.29
C CYS A 297 2.10 12.27 0.69
N ASP A 298 1.21 12.07 -0.28
CA ASP A 298 1.29 10.96 -1.23
C ASP A 298 1.97 11.50 -2.50
N ILE A 299 2.94 10.75 -3.01
CA ILE A 299 3.75 11.10 -4.16
C ILE A 299 3.56 10.00 -5.19
N MET A 300 3.09 10.36 -6.37
CA MET A 300 3.05 9.49 -7.53
C MET A 300 4.18 9.86 -8.49
N LEU A 301 5.00 8.88 -8.82
CA LEU A 301 5.93 8.92 -9.94
C LEU A 301 5.27 8.21 -11.11
N ASP A 302 4.72 9.03 -12.00
CA ASP A 302 4.14 8.61 -13.27
C ASP A 302 5.31 8.35 -14.23
N ILE A 303 5.62 7.07 -14.41
CA ILE A 303 6.72 6.55 -15.22
C ILE A 303 6.18 6.10 -16.59
N ASP A 304 4.93 5.62 -16.62
CA ASP A 304 4.20 5.32 -17.85
C ASP A 304 3.10 6.37 -18.08
N PRO A 305 3.22 7.24 -19.11
CA PRO A 305 2.33 8.38 -19.33
C PRO A 305 0.90 7.98 -19.77
N THR A 306 0.59 6.68 -19.83
CA THR A 306 -0.76 6.18 -20.12
C THR A 306 -1.73 6.64 -19.03
N PRO A 307 -2.91 7.21 -19.35
CA PRO A 307 -3.83 7.74 -18.35
C PRO A 307 -4.24 6.73 -17.27
N GLY A 308 -4.23 7.18 -16.01
CA GLY A 308 -4.53 6.35 -14.83
C GLY A 308 -3.30 5.60 -14.32
N TYR A 309 -3.41 4.97 -13.15
CA TYR A 309 -2.30 4.20 -12.59
C TYR A 309 -1.86 3.03 -13.48
N GLN A 310 -0.56 2.96 -13.76
CA GLN A 310 0.09 1.83 -14.45
C GLN A 310 0.98 1.03 -13.50
N SER A 311 1.24 -0.24 -13.85
CA SER A 311 2.09 -1.12 -13.04
C SER A 311 3.54 -0.65 -12.89
N ALA A 312 4.05 0.12 -13.87
CA ALA A 312 5.38 0.71 -13.82
C ALA A 312 5.45 1.94 -12.90
N ASP A 313 4.33 2.58 -12.59
CA ASP A 313 4.31 3.77 -11.75
C ASP A 313 4.66 3.43 -10.30
N ARG A 314 5.15 4.45 -9.58
CA ARG A 314 5.63 4.27 -8.21
C ARG A 314 4.97 5.25 -7.26
N TYR A 315 4.35 4.72 -6.21
CA TYR A 315 3.89 5.52 -5.08
C TYR A 315 4.97 5.60 -3.99
N LEU A 316 5.19 6.81 -3.50
CA LEU A 316 5.93 7.10 -2.27
C LEU A 316 5.02 7.86 -1.31
N ALA A 317 5.39 7.90 -0.03
CA ALA A 317 4.72 8.71 0.96
C ALA A 317 5.75 9.33 1.90
N GLY A 318 5.43 10.51 2.43
CA GLY A 318 6.33 11.24 3.32
C GLY A 318 5.58 12.06 4.35
N SER A 319 6.16 12.18 5.55
CA SER A 319 5.74 13.19 6.52
C SER A 319 6.34 14.54 6.17
N ILE A 320 5.57 15.58 6.38
CA ILE A 320 5.90 16.96 6.02
C ILE A 320 5.80 17.82 7.26
N GLU A 321 6.83 18.63 7.51
CA GLU A 321 6.83 19.70 8.50
C GLU A 321 6.83 21.07 7.80
N PRO A 322 6.10 22.07 8.32
CA PRO A 322 6.01 23.37 7.68
C PRO A 322 7.29 24.18 7.85
N GLY A 323 7.55 25.10 6.91
CA GLY A 323 8.66 26.05 6.99
C GLY A 323 10.06 25.47 6.68
N ILE A 324 10.14 24.18 6.31
CA ILE A 324 11.38 23.53 5.88
C ILE A 324 11.20 22.83 4.53
N SER A 325 12.31 22.49 3.88
CA SER A 325 12.33 21.60 2.71
C SER A 325 12.31 20.14 3.17
N ASN A 326 11.17 19.46 3.00
CA ASN A 326 11.05 18.05 3.31
C ASN A 326 11.57 17.24 2.12
N VAL A 327 12.53 16.34 2.33
CA VAL A 327 13.18 15.58 1.26
C VAL A 327 12.68 14.16 1.28
N ILE A 328 12.04 13.73 0.17
CA ILE A 328 11.66 12.34 -0.07
C ILE A 328 12.46 11.84 -1.27
N THR A 329 13.31 10.85 -1.02
CA THR A 329 14.20 10.28 -2.05
C THR A 329 13.56 9.05 -2.69
N TRP A 330 13.56 9.01 -4.02
CA TRP A 330 13.27 7.82 -4.80
C TRP A 330 14.58 7.16 -5.26
N ASP A 331 14.63 5.84 -5.18
CA ASP A 331 15.79 4.99 -5.51
C ASP A 331 15.93 4.67 -7.00
N GLY A 332 15.04 5.23 -7.82
CA GLY A 332 15.02 5.00 -9.26
C GLY A 332 14.44 3.65 -9.69
N ILE A 333 13.77 2.94 -8.78
CA ILE A 333 13.12 1.65 -9.04
C ILE A 333 11.62 1.87 -9.33
N ASP A 334 11.15 1.29 -10.43
CA ASP A 334 9.75 1.37 -10.87
C ASP A 334 8.79 0.54 -9.99
N GLY A 335 7.49 0.60 -10.30
CA GLY A 335 6.47 -0.21 -9.61
C GLY A 335 6.66 -1.72 -9.73
N ASN A 336 7.38 -2.19 -10.75
CA ASN A 336 7.69 -3.59 -11.02
C ASN A 336 9.00 -4.07 -10.37
N GLY A 337 9.72 -3.19 -9.67
CA GLY A 337 11.01 -3.52 -9.06
C GLY A 337 12.21 -3.45 -10.01
N SER A 338 12.04 -2.92 -11.22
CA SER A 338 13.10 -2.72 -12.21
C SER A 338 13.68 -1.31 -12.12
N MET A 339 14.96 -1.17 -12.46
CA MET A 339 15.57 0.17 -12.55
C MET A 339 14.97 0.94 -13.73
N VAL A 340 14.56 2.18 -13.50
CA VAL A 340 14.12 3.07 -14.57
C VAL A 340 15.32 3.46 -15.44
N ALA A 341 15.13 3.44 -16.75
CA ALA A 341 16.18 3.75 -17.72
C ALA A 341 16.61 5.23 -17.64
N ASN A 342 17.89 5.49 -17.86
CA ASN A 342 18.41 6.84 -18.01
C ASN A 342 17.75 7.55 -19.22
N GLY A 343 17.31 8.79 -19.02
CA GLY A 343 16.63 9.57 -20.05
C GLY A 343 15.10 9.38 -20.12
N SER A 344 14.53 8.50 -19.30
CA SER A 344 13.07 8.35 -19.21
C SER A 344 12.40 9.67 -18.80
N MET A 345 11.34 10.05 -19.51
CA MET A 345 10.46 11.13 -19.08
C MET A 345 9.56 10.60 -17.96
N ILE A 346 9.60 11.24 -16.80
CA ILE A 346 8.73 10.91 -15.67
C ILE A 346 8.03 12.18 -15.19
N THR A 347 6.86 12.01 -14.57
CA THR A 347 6.12 13.12 -13.96
C THR A 347 5.97 12.88 -12.46
N VAL A 348 6.42 13.84 -11.65
CA VAL A 348 6.24 13.81 -10.19
C VAL A 348 4.96 14.54 -9.83
N ASN A 349 4.00 13.81 -9.28
CA ASN A 349 2.72 14.30 -8.77
C ASN A 349 2.73 14.20 -7.25
N VAL A 350 2.74 15.33 -6.54
CA VAL A 350 2.67 15.32 -5.06
C VAL A 350 1.32 15.86 -4.64
N THR A 351 0.72 15.17 -3.67
CA THR A 351 -0.56 15.51 -3.07
C THR A 351 -0.38 15.63 -1.57
N PHE A 352 -0.67 16.81 -1.01
CA PHE A 352 -0.81 16.94 0.44
C PHE A 352 -2.15 16.34 0.90
N VAL A 353 -2.07 15.43 1.87
CA VAL A 353 -3.20 14.62 2.33
C VAL A 353 -3.80 15.25 3.59
N ASN A 354 -5.05 15.68 3.51
CA ASN A 354 -5.84 16.12 4.67
C ASN A 354 -6.91 15.10 5.02
N GLY A 355 -7.17 14.88 6.31
CA GLY A 355 -8.26 14.00 6.75
C GLY A 355 -8.10 12.54 6.35
N ARG A 356 -6.85 12.05 6.23
CA ARG A 356 -6.56 10.67 5.85
C ARG A 356 -7.27 9.71 6.81
N THR A 357 -8.14 8.89 6.25
CA THR A 357 -8.93 7.93 7.02
C THR A 357 -8.97 6.60 6.30
N ASN A 358 -8.53 5.57 7.00
CA ASN A 358 -8.75 4.17 6.63
C ASN A 358 -9.91 3.63 7.46
N LEU A 359 -10.66 2.70 6.86
CA LEU A 359 -11.81 2.02 7.41
C LEU A 359 -11.59 0.49 7.32
N PRO A 360 -10.81 -0.10 8.25
CA PRO A 360 -10.77 -1.54 8.40
C PRO A 360 -12.09 -2.04 8.98
N LEU A 361 -12.80 -2.84 8.20
CA LEU A 361 -14.01 -3.55 8.57
C LEU A 361 -13.72 -5.04 8.60
N TYR A 362 -14.02 -5.68 9.71
CA TYR A 362 -13.82 -7.11 9.86
C TYR A 362 -15.15 -7.87 9.79
N ASP A 363 -15.13 -9.00 9.10
CA ASP A 363 -16.19 -10.01 9.04
C ASP A 363 -17.46 -9.56 8.29
N VAL A 364 -17.29 -8.91 7.14
CA VAL A 364 -18.41 -8.42 6.31
C VAL A 364 -18.76 -9.46 5.24
N GLU A 365 -19.55 -10.46 5.61
CA GLU A 365 -19.75 -11.71 4.83
C GLU A 365 -20.86 -11.70 3.75
N TYR A 366 -21.86 -10.80 3.79
CA TYR A 366 -22.91 -10.74 2.75
C TYR A 366 -22.96 -9.36 2.06
N GLY A 367 -23.03 -9.38 0.72
CA GLY A 367 -22.92 -8.13 -0.05
C GLY A 367 -23.04 -8.22 -1.56
N ASP A 368 -23.52 -9.32 -2.15
CA ASP A 368 -23.46 -9.55 -3.61
C ASP A 368 -24.20 -8.49 -4.45
N THR A 369 -25.13 -7.74 -3.85
CA THR A 369 -25.87 -6.63 -4.50
C THR A 369 -25.62 -5.28 -3.85
N TRP A 370 -24.69 -5.20 -2.89
CA TRP A 370 -24.39 -3.97 -2.18
C TRP A 370 -23.51 -3.07 -3.06
N PRO A 371 -23.91 -1.81 -3.30
CA PRO A 371 -23.22 -0.94 -4.25
C PRO A 371 -21.96 -0.26 -3.69
N GLY A 372 -21.62 -0.48 -2.41
CA GLY A 372 -20.46 0.12 -1.78
C GLY A 372 -20.77 1.39 -0.98
N PHE A 373 -19.77 1.97 -0.33
CA PHE A 373 -19.88 3.16 0.53
C PHE A 373 -20.06 4.47 -0.22
N MET A 374 -20.67 5.43 0.46
CA MET A 374 -20.49 6.84 0.12
C MET A 374 -19.80 7.56 1.28
N VAL A 375 -18.86 8.44 0.95
CA VAL A 375 -18.14 9.26 1.92
C VAL A 375 -18.41 10.72 1.62
N ALA A 376 -18.68 11.53 2.64
CA ALA A 376 -18.81 12.97 2.51
C ALA A 376 -17.86 13.70 3.46
N LEU A 377 -17.36 14.86 3.03
CA LEU A 377 -16.62 15.77 3.89
C LEU A 377 -17.63 16.60 4.69
N VAL A 378 -17.58 16.51 6.01
CA VAL A 378 -18.49 17.24 6.90
C VAL A 378 -17.87 18.55 7.33
N ARG A 379 -16.62 18.51 7.82
CA ARG A 379 -15.85 19.72 8.14
C ARG A 379 -14.35 19.47 8.15
N PRO A 380 -13.54 20.46 7.73
CA PRO A 380 -13.96 21.75 7.16
C PRO A 380 -14.62 21.58 5.77
N SER A 381 -15.32 22.61 5.27
CA SER A 381 -16.03 22.53 3.99
C SER A 381 -15.06 22.28 2.82
N GLY A 382 -15.47 21.46 1.86
CA GLY A 382 -14.69 21.13 0.67
C GLY A 382 -15.42 20.12 -0.24
N PRO A 383 -14.74 19.59 -1.27
CA PRO A 383 -15.31 18.60 -2.19
C PRO A 383 -15.57 17.25 -1.51
N VAL A 384 -16.35 16.42 -2.20
CA VAL A 384 -16.58 15.03 -1.79
C VAL A 384 -15.25 14.24 -1.88
N PRO A 385 -14.83 13.55 -0.80
CA PRO A 385 -13.62 12.73 -0.82
C PRO A 385 -13.71 11.59 -1.85
N LYS A 386 -12.60 11.32 -2.55
CA LYS A 386 -12.44 10.11 -3.34
C LYS A 386 -12.27 8.89 -2.43
N VAL A 387 -12.87 7.77 -2.82
CA VAL A 387 -12.79 6.48 -2.11
C VAL A 387 -11.85 5.55 -2.87
N PHE A 388 -10.93 4.90 -2.15
CA PHE A 388 -9.89 4.04 -2.69
C PHE A 388 -9.85 2.69 -1.98
N TRP A 389 -9.36 1.65 -2.67
CA TRP A 389 -9.24 0.31 -2.11
C TRP A 389 -8.22 -0.58 -2.84
N CYS A 390 -7.81 -1.65 -2.17
CA CYS A 390 -6.97 -2.70 -2.75
C CYS A 390 -7.19 -4.03 -2.02
N ASP A 391 -7.90 -4.94 -2.68
CA ASP A 391 -8.38 -6.23 -2.13
C ASP A 391 -7.61 -7.44 -2.65
N THR A 392 -6.53 -7.20 -3.38
CA THR A 392 -5.76 -8.25 -4.07
C THR A 392 -5.23 -9.37 -3.18
N LEU A 393 -5.17 -9.21 -1.86
CA LEU A 393 -4.76 -10.25 -0.92
C LEU A 393 -5.91 -11.13 -0.41
N VAL A 394 -7.16 -10.69 -0.52
CA VAL A 394 -8.35 -11.46 -0.05
C VAL A 394 -9.00 -12.27 -1.16
N TYR A 395 -8.62 -12.03 -2.42
CA TYR A 395 -8.97 -12.91 -3.53
C TYR A 395 -8.01 -14.11 -3.58
N SER A 396 -8.55 -15.30 -3.40
CA SER A 396 -7.80 -16.55 -3.46
C SER A 396 -7.26 -16.81 -4.88
N TYR A 397 -6.00 -16.43 -5.11
CA TYR A 397 -5.15 -16.91 -6.20
C TYR A 397 -5.67 -16.63 -7.64
N SER A 398 -5.80 -15.35 -7.99
CA SER A 398 -5.61 -14.93 -9.38
C SER A 398 -4.16 -14.49 -9.57
N PRO A 399 -3.48 -14.85 -10.68
CA PRO A 399 -2.19 -14.23 -11.03
C PRO A 399 -2.29 -12.70 -10.98
N PRO A 400 -1.21 -11.97 -10.64
CA PRO A 400 -1.16 -10.52 -10.80
C PRO A 400 -1.66 -10.12 -12.21
N GLY A 401 -2.69 -9.27 -12.27
CA GLY A 401 -3.33 -8.86 -13.53
C GLY A 401 -4.65 -9.57 -13.88
N ASN A 402 -5.02 -10.66 -13.18
CA ASN A 402 -6.30 -11.36 -13.36
C ASN A 402 -7.29 -11.14 -12.22
N TYR A 403 -7.04 -10.14 -11.37
CA TYR A 403 -8.00 -9.78 -10.33
C TYR A 403 -9.23 -9.10 -10.97
N PRO A 404 -10.43 -9.24 -10.37
CA PRO A 404 -11.59 -8.49 -10.82
C PRO A 404 -11.26 -7.00 -10.90
N PRO A 405 -11.70 -6.26 -11.94
CA PRO A 405 -11.43 -4.83 -12.06
C PRO A 405 -11.83 -4.03 -10.81
N GLN A 406 -12.87 -4.49 -10.10
CA GLN A 406 -13.36 -3.91 -8.85
C GLN A 406 -12.50 -4.21 -7.61
N SER A 407 -11.39 -4.94 -7.72
CA SER A 407 -10.53 -5.30 -6.57
C SER A 407 -9.44 -4.25 -6.26
N ILE A 408 -9.25 -3.27 -7.14
CA ILE A 408 -8.29 -2.19 -6.98
C ILE A 408 -8.90 -0.92 -7.52
N GLU A 409 -8.85 0.16 -6.74
CA GLU A 409 -9.16 1.51 -7.20
C GLU A 409 -8.17 2.47 -6.54
N LEU A 410 -7.17 2.90 -7.31
CA LEU A 410 -6.13 3.82 -6.85
C LEU A 410 -6.30 5.22 -7.45
N ASP A 411 -7.16 5.41 -8.45
CA ASP A 411 -7.47 6.73 -9.05
C ASP A 411 -8.61 7.44 -8.30
N GLY A 412 -9.43 6.65 -7.59
CA GLY A 412 -10.40 7.06 -6.60
C GLY A 412 -11.81 7.24 -7.16
N CYS A 413 -12.79 6.70 -6.44
CA CYS A 413 -14.21 6.69 -6.82
C CYS A 413 -15.00 7.80 -6.11
N ILE A 414 -15.88 8.49 -6.86
CA ILE A 414 -16.89 9.44 -6.36
C ILE A 414 -18.25 9.11 -6.99
N ASN A 415 -18.79 7.94 -6.65
CA ASN A 415 -20.08 7.49 -7.18
C ASN A 415 -21.18 7.68 -6.13
N SER A 416 -22.21 8.46 -6.46
CA SER A 416 -23.37 8.71 -5.59
C SER A 416 -24.24 7.49 -5.34
N SER A 417 -24.05 6.40 -6.09
CA SER A 417 -24.70 5.12 -5.84
C SER A 417 -23.88 4.21 -4.92
N GLY A 418 -22.61 4.49 -4.69
CA GLY A 418 -21.69 3.69 -3.87
C GLY A 418 -20.36 3.38 -4.56
N CYS A 419 -19.31 3.25 -3.77
CA CYS A 419 -17.94 2.92 -4.15
C CYS A 419 -17.43 1.73 -3.35
N HIS A 420 -16.54 0.92 -3.93
CA HIS A 420 -15.97 -0.27 -3.28
C HIS A 420 -16.99 -1.37 -2.94
N PRO A 421 -17.69 -1.96 -3.92
CA PRO A 421 -18.44 -3.19 -3.72
C PRO A 421 -17.50 -4.41 -3.76
N TRP A 422 -17.59 -5.32 -2.79
CA TRP A 422 -16.71 -6.49 -2.71
C TRP A 422 -17.44 -7.85 -2.55
N GLY A 423 -18.77 -7.87 -2.60
CA GLY A 423 -19.54 -9.12 -2.49
C GLY A 423 -19.31 -9.85 -1.15
N SER A 424 -19.05 -11.15 -1.21
CA SER A 424 -18.90 -12.05 -0.06
C SER A 424 -17.46 -12.26 0.41
N ILE A 425 -16.48 -11.51 -0.11
CA ILE A 425 -15.06 -11.74 0.23
C ILE A 425 -14.67 -11.24 1.63
N GLY A 426 -15.56 -10.56 2.35
CA GLY A 426 -15.27 -10.04 3.68
C GLY A 426 -15.45 -11.05 4.82
N ASP A 427 -15.96 -12.26 4.55
CA ASP A 427 -16.08 -13.34 5.55
C ASP A 427 -14.72 -13.69 6.16
N ASN A 428 -14.58 -13.56 7.49
CA ASN A 428 -13.34 -13.76 8.23
C ASN A 428 -12.13 -12.94 7.73
N ASN A 429 -12.38 -11.87 6.96
CA ASN A 429 -11.36 -11.00 6.39
C ASN A 429 -11.53 -9.57 6.88
N THR A 430 -10.45 -8.80 6.85
CA THR A 430 -10.49 -7.36 7.10
C THR A 430 -10.46 -6.61 5.77
N MET A 431 -11.60 -6.03 5.42
CA MET A 431 -11.79 -5.17 4.26
C MET A 431 -11.38 -3.75 4.63
N ASN A 432 -10.43 -3.16 3.90
CA ASN A 432 -10.03 -1.78 4.14
C ASN A 432 -10.38 -0.89 2.96
N THR A 433 -11.06 0.20 3.28
CA THR A 433 -11.33 1.31 2.36
C THR A 433 -10.63 2.54 2.89
N TRP A 434 -10.10 3.43 2.05
CA TRP A 434 -9.57 4.69 2.54
C TRP A 434 -9.97 5.88 1.68
N TRP A 435 -9.87 7.07 2.29
CA TRP A 435 -10.13 8.34 1.64
C TRP A 435 -9.32 9.46 2.31
N TYR A 436 -9.35 10.62 1.68
CA TYR A 436 -8.83 11.88 2.21
C TYR A 436 -9.60 13.03 1.56
N SER A 437 -9.73 14.13 2.29
CA SER A 437 -10.80 15.10 2.04
C SER A 437 -10.44 16.20 1.07
N LEU A 438 -9.16 16.60 1.03
CA LEU A 438 -8.68 17.66 0.16
C LEU A 438 -7.21 17.49 -0.18
N THR A 439 -6.93 17.70 -1.46
CA THR A 439 -5.62 17.62 -2.10
C THR A 439 -5.24 19.00 -2.61
N SER A 440 -4.25 19.65 -2.00
CA SER A 440 -3.46 20.62 -2.75
C SER A 440 -2.43 19.79 -3.52
N SER A 441 -2.69 19.59 -4.80
CA SER A 441 -1.68 19.08 -5.71
C SER A 441 -0.96 20.29 -6.27
N ALA A 442 0.36 20.35 -6.11
CA ALA A 442 1.10 21.36 -6.88
C ALA A 442 1.08 20.95 -8.36
N LEU A 443 1.47 21.87 -9.23
CA LEU A 443 1.62 21.53 -10.64
C LEU A 443 2.57 20.33 -10.78
N PRO A 444 2.18 19.31 -11.58
CA PRO A 444 3.05 18.17 -11.85
C PRO A 444 4.43 18.63 -12.32
N VAL A 445 5.49 17.96 -11.87
CA VAL A 445 6.86 18.29 -12.26
C VAL A 445 7.35 17.24 -13.26
N PRO A 446 7.21 17.48 -14.57
CA PRO A 446 7.82 16.62 -15.57
C PRO A 446 9.33 16.81 -15.56
N LEU A 447 10.08 15.73 -15.63
CA LEU A 447 11.54 15.77 -15.73
C LEU A 447 12.08 14.60 -16.54
N ILE A 448 13.29 14.79 -17.04
CA ILE A 448 14.09 13.71 -17.62
C ILE A 448 14.86 13.06 -16.48
N TYR A 449 14.56 11.80 -16.18
CA TYR A 449 15.20 11.04 -15.13
C TYR A 449 16.64 10.68 -15.52
N LYS A 450 17.56 10.72 -14.55
CA LYS A 450 18.99 10.69 -14.77
C LYS A 450 19.60 9.55 -13.97
N ARG A 451 20.43 8.76 -14.63
CA ARG A 451 21.23 7.70 -14.01
C ARG A 451 22.46 7.45 -14.84
N SER A 452 23.59 7.15 -14.20
CA SER A 452 24.80 6.72 -14.89
C SER A 452 24.63 5.27 -15.33
N ASP A 453 24.84 5.01 -16.61
CA ASP A 453 24.86 3.63 -17.12
C ASP A 453 26.27 3.06 -16.97
N LEU A 454 26.39 1.85 -16.41
CA LEU A 454 27.63 1.07 -16.40
C LEU A 454 27.53 -0.06 -17.43
N VAL A 455 28.24 0.06 -18.54
CA VAL A 455 28.29 -0.97 -19.60
C VAL A 455 29.53 -1.83 -19.40
N LEU A 456 29.35 -3.13 -19.13
CA LEU A 456 30.45 -4.09 -18.96
C LEU A 456 30.62 -4.95 -20.21
N LEU A 457 31.78 -4.87 -20.86
CA LEU A 457 32.10 -5.64 -22.06
C LEU A 457 33.29 -6.56 -21.83
N PRO A 458 33.08 -7.88 -21.66
CA PRO A 458 34.18 -8.83 -21.54
C PRO A 458 34.70 -9.25 -22.92
N TYR A 459 36.02 -9.18 -23.11
CA TYR A 459 36.72 -9.71 -24.29
C TYR A 459 37.76 -10.75 -23.86
N ILE A 460 37.79 -11.87 -24.58
CA ILE A 460 38.76 -12.93 -24.37
C ILE A 460 39.64 -13.01 -25.62
N LEU A 461 40.93 -12.81 -25.44
CA LEU A 461 41.95 -12.84 -26.49
C LEU A 461 42.86 -14.05 -26.29
N CYS A 462 43.51 -14.49 -27.36
CA CYS A 462 44.70 -15.31 -27.25
C CYS A 462 45.93 -14.40 -27.16
N GLU A 463 46.98 -14.88 -26.50
CA GLU A 463 48.27 -14.18 -26.47
C GLU A 463 48.68 -13.77 -27.89
N GLY A 464 49.31 -12.61 -28.08
CA GLY A 464 49.63 -12.09 -29.42
C GLY A 464 48.47 -11.49 -30.22
N ASP A 465 47.20 -11.72 -29.84
CA ASP A 465 46.06 -11.00 -30.43
C ASP A 465 45.92 -9.60 -29.83
N SER A 466 45.04 -8.77 -30.42
CA SER A 466 44.68 -7.46 -29.87
C SER A 466 43.21 -7.15 -30.11
N VAL A 467 42.62 -6.35 -29.22
CA VAL A 467 41.27 -5.78 -29.38
C VAL A 467 41.34 -4.26 -29.37
N ASN A 468 40.51 -3.61 -30.19
CA ASN A 468 40.39 -2.17 -30.18
C ASN A 468 39.52 -1.73 -28.99
N VAL A 469 40.15 -1.05 -28.02
CA VAL A 469 39.54 -0.49 -26.83
C VAL A 469 39.63 1.03 -26.94
N PHE A 470 38.49 1.70 -27.15
CA PHE A 470 38.40 3.16 -27.25
C PHE A 470 39.41 3.80 -28.22
N GLY A 471 39.62 3.17 -29.39
CA GLY A 471 40.55 3.64 -30.42
C GLY A 471 41.98 3.12 -30.29
N ASN A 472 42.31 2.39 -29.22
CA ASN A 472 43.65 1.84 -28.97
C ASN A 472 43.65 0.32 -29.04
N TRP A 473 44.61 -0.27 -29.75
CA TRP A 473 44.79 -1.73 -29.78
C TRP A 473 45.47 -2.20 -28.49
N VAL A 474 44.79 -3.09 -27.76
CA VAL A 474 45.25 -3.65 -26.49
C VAL A 474 45.47 -5.15 -26.63
N SER A 475 46.64 -5.62 -26.21
CA SER A 475 47.04 -7.05 -26.19
C SER A 475 47.32 -7.60 -24.80
N THR A 476 47.26 -6.76 -23.75
CA THR A 476 47.51 -7.15 -22.36
C THR A 476 46.21 -7.25 -21.57
N PRO A 477 46.11 -8.17 -20.60
CA PRO A 477 44.92 -8.26 -19.76
C PRO A 477 44.76 -7.01 -18.90
N GLY A 478 43.53 -6.59 -18.68
CA GLY A 478 43.24 -5.37 -17.91
C GLY A 478 41.78 -4.96 -17.93
N VAL A 479 41.46 -3.98 -17.09
CA VAL A 479 40.16 -3.32 -17.05
C VAL A 479 40.35 -1.90 -17.57
N PHE A 480 39.64 -1.56 -18.63
CA PHE A 480 39.73 -0.27 -19.31
C PHE A 480 38.41 0.47 -19.16
N ARG A 481 38.46 1.75 -18.76
CA ARG A 481 37.27 2.57 -18.55
C ARG A 481 37.31 3.80 -19.43
N ASP A 482 36.16 4.14 -20.00
CA ASP A 482 35.93 5.43 -20.66
C ASP A 482 34.61 6.02 -20.18
N THR A 483 34.58 7.35 -20.07
CA THR A 483 33.42 8.13 -19.66
C THR A 483 32.88 8.86 -20.87
N ALA A 484 31.67 8.49 -21.30
CA ALA A 484 30.98 9.23 -22.35
C ALA A 484 30.11 10.31 -21.69
N THR A 485 30.43 11.58 -21.93
CA THR A 485 29.54 12.71 -21.61
C THR A 485 28.33 12.68 -22.55
N ASN A 486 27.16 12.35 -22.02
CA ASN A 486 25.92 12.53 -22.77
C ASN A 486 25.44 13.99 -22.67
N PHE A 487 24.54 14.39 -23.57
CA PHE A 487 23.96 15.75 -23.61
C PHE A 487 23.17 16.14 -22.33
N MET A 488 22.87 15.17 -21.46
CA MET A 488 22.08 15.36 -20.23
C MET A 488 22.94 15.64 -18.98
N GLY A 489 24.27 15.65 -19.12
CA GLY A 489 25.21 16.00 -18.06
C GLY A 489 25.46 14.90 -17.03
N CYS A 490 25.08 13.65 -17.34
CA CYS A 490 25.50 12.48 -16.58
C CYS A 490 26.52 11.68 -17.40
N ASP A 491 27.60 11.27 -16.74
CA ASP A 491 28.65 10.47 -17.38
C ASP A 491 28.26 8.99 -17.34
N SER A 492 28.12 8.34 -18.48
CA SER A 492 28.00 6.88 -18.54
C SER A 492 29.41 6.28 -18.59
N ILE A 493 29.65 5.22 -17.80
CA ILE A 493 30.94 4.53 -17.76
C ILE A 493 30.84 3.27 -18.62
N THR A 494 31.69 3.16 -19.63
CA THR A 494 31.92 1.88 -20.31
C THR A 494 33.18 1.24 -19.72
N GLU A 495 33.06 0.03 -19.21
CA GLU A 495 34.17 -0.77 -18.71
C GLU A 495 34.38 -2.00 -19.59
N ILE A 496 35.55 -2.09 -20.21
CA ILE A 496 35.97 -3.22 -21.04
C ILE A 496 36.96 -4.06 -20.23
N THR A 497 36.62 -5.33 -19.98
CA THR A 497 37.52 -6.29 -19.33
C THR A 497 38.16 -7.18 -20.38
N VAL A 498 39.47 -7.07 -20.55
CA VAL A 498 40.25 -7.91 -21.46
C VAL A 498 40.94 -9.02 -20.68
N THR A 499 40.65 -10.26 -21.05
CA THR A 499 41.33 -11.46 -20.56
C THR A 499 42.17 -12.06 -21.67
N VAL A 500 43.44 -12.35 -21.41
CA VAL A 500 44.34 -12.97 -22.39
C VAL A 500 44.63 -14.41 -21.96
N LYS A 501 44.31 -15.36 -22.85
CA LYS A 501 44.58 -16.78 -22.68
C LYS A 501 45.96 -17.12 -23.29
N PRO A 502 46.79 -17.94 -22.62
CA PRO A 502 48.06 -18.38 -23.19
C PRO A 502 47.81 -19.21 -24.45
N GLY A 503 48.62 -18.98 -25.48
CA GLY A 503 48.65 -19.82 -26.67
C GLY A 503 49.43 -21.12 -26.41
N PRO A 504 49.27 -22.16 -27.25
CA PRO A 504 50.19 -23.28 -27.24
C PRO A 504 51.59 -22.80 -27.67
N VAL A 505 52.63 -23.18 -26.93
CA VAL A 505 54.02 -22.93 -27.32
C VAL A 505 54.39 -23.93 -28.40
N ILE A 506 54.76 -23.42 -29.58
CA ILE A 506 55.09 -24.24 -30.76
C ILE A 506 56.43 -23.81 -31.35
N GLU A 507 57.24 -24.79 -31.73
CA GLU A 507 58.57 -24.61 -32.33
C GLU A 507 58.92 -25.90 -33.09
N LEU A 508 58.91 -25.83 -34.42
CA LEU A 508 59.26 -26.91 -35.33
C LEU A 508 60.78 -27.01 -35.56
N GLY A 509 61.54 -26.02 -35.12
CA GLY A 509 62.99 -25.95 -35.24
C GLY A 509 63.47 -25.49 -36.62
N ASP A 510 64.79 -25.53 -36.81
CA ASP A 510 65.45 -25.01 -38.00
C ASP A 510 65.12 -25.79 -39.29
N ASP A 511 65.27 -25.11 -40.42
CA ASP A 511 65.13 -25.69 -41.76
C ASP A 511 66.06 -26.90 -41.98
N GLN A 512 65.55 -27.93 -42.67
CA GLN A 512 66.22 -29.22 -42.80
C GLN A 512 66.64 -29.52 -44.25
N VAL A 513 67.84 -30.09 -44.43
CA VAL A 513 68.33 -30.60 -45.72
C VAL A 513 68.43 -32.11 -45.64
N LEU A 514 67.79 -32.82 -46.57
CA LEU A 514 67.76 -34.28 -46.62
C LEU A 514 68.64 -34.82 -47.74
N CYS A 515 69.37 -35.91 -47.47
CA CYS A 515 70.08 -36.64 -48.52
C CYS A 515 69.09 -37.44 -49.38
N GLN A 516 69.57 -37.91 -50.53
CA GLN A 516 68.75 -38.64 -51.49
C GLN A 516 68.06 -39.86 -50.85
N GLY A 517 66.73 -39.91 -50.96
CA GLY A 517 65.92 -41.03 -50.46
C GLY A 517 65.64 -41.01 -48.96
N GLU A 518 66.14 -40.02 -48.22
CA GLU A 518 65.85 -39.84 -46.81
C GLU A 518 64.49 -39.18 -46.58
N SER A 519 63.92 -39.41 -45.40
CA SER A 519 62.74 -38.73 -44.90
C SER A 519 63.02 -38.20 -43.50
N THR A 520 62.41 -37.08 -43.15
CA THR A 520 62.43 -36.55 -41.78
C THR A 520 61.02 -36.53 -41.19
N THR A 521 60.94 -36.61 -39.86
CA THR A 521 59.69 -36.47 -39.13
C THR A 521 59.68 -35.11 -38.45
N LEU A 522 58.78 -34.24 -38.90
CA LEU A 522 58.51 -32.95 -38.31
C LEU A 522 57.43 -33.10 -37.23
N GLY A 523 57.47 -32.27 -36.20
CA GLY A 523 56.37 -32.14 -35.26
C GLY A 523 56.78 -32.17 -33.80
N MET A 524 55.77 -31.98 -32.95
CA MET A 524 55.94 -31.84 -31.52
C MET A 524 54.66 -32.26 -30.81
N THR A 525 54.78 -32.71 -29.56
CA THR A 525 53.60 -32.96 -28.70
C THR A 525 53.40 -31.79 -27.77
N VAL A 526 52.28 -31.08 -27.91
CA VAL A 526 51.90 -29.97 -27.04
C VAL A 526 50.80 -30.43 -26.08
N PRO A 527 50.93 -30.20 -24.75
CA PRO A 527 49.88 -30.55 -23.80
C PRO A 527 48.64 -29.65 -23.99
N ASN A 528 47.46 -30.14 -23.60
CA ASN A 528 46.20 -29.38 -23.59
C ASN A 528 45.77 -28.82 -24.96
N VAL A 529 45.89 -29.63 -26.03
CA VAL A 529 45.44 -29.25 -27.38
C VAL A 529 44.29 -30.12 -27.86
N THR A 530 43.44 -29.55 -28.71
CA THR A 530 42.26 -30.22 -29.27
C THR A 530 42.48 -30.70 -30.70
N SER A 531 43.37 -30.04 -31.46
CA SER A 531 43.66 -30.44 -32.84
C SER A 531 45.04 -30.01 -33.32
N TYR A 532 45.61 -30.82 -34.21
CA TYR A 532 46.74 -30.48 -35.07
C TYR A 532 46.27 -30.48 -36.52
N GLU A 533 46.80 -29.59 -37.35
CA GLU A 533 46.56 -29.56 -38.78
C GLU A 533 47.86 -29.19 -39.50
N TRP A 534 48.29 -30.02 -40.44
CA TRP A 534 49.48 -29.80 -41.24
C TRP A 534 49.13 -29.37 -42.67
N ASN A 535 49.86 -28.40 -43.21
CA ASN A 535 49.73 -28.00 -44.62
C ASN A 535 51.10 -27.56 -45.19
N THR A 536 51.17 -27.30 -46.50
CA THR A 536 52.30 -26.61 -47.13
C THR A 536 52.08 -25.10 -47.13
N ILE A 537 53.11 -24.32 -47.48
CA ILE A 537 52.99 -22.91 -47.83
C ILE A 537 53.46 -22.70 -49.27
N PRO A 538 52.59 -22.29 -50.21
CA PRO A 538 51.15 -22.03 -50.05
C PRO A 538 50.36 -23.32 -49.72
N PRO A 539 49.18 -23.18 -49.06
CA PRO A 539 48.38 -24.33 -48.63
C PRO A 539 47.80 -25.10 -49.81
N GLY A 540 47.88 -26.43 -49.74
CA GLY A 540 47.19 -27.34 -50.64
C GLY A 540 45.69 -27.45 -50.32
N PRO A 541 44.90 -28.10 -51.20
CA PRO A 541 43.45 -28.20 -51.06
C PRO A 541 42.99 -29.08 -49.88
N THR A 542 43.87 -29.92 -49.34
CA THR A 542 43.60 -30.81 -48.19
C THR A 542 44.77 -30.80 -47.22
N PRO A 543 44.52 -30.83 -45.89
CA PRO A 543 45.59 -30.98 -44.91
C PRO A 543 46.44 -32.24 -45.16
N LEU A 544 47.74 -32.13 -44.92
CA LEU A 544 48.70 -33.24 -45.04
C LEU A 544 48.58 -34.25 -43.89
N GLY A 545 48.03 -33.82 -42.75
CA GLY A 545 47.80 -34.68 -41.59
C GLY A 545 47.24 -33.91 -40.38
N THR A 546 46.75 -34.67 -39.40
CA THR A 546 46.14 -34.14 -38.16
C THR A 546 46.75 -34.72 -36.89
N ASN A 547 47.88 -35.42 -37.02
CA ASN A 547 48.63 -35.98 -35.90
C ASN A 547 49.70 -34.99 -35.40
N PRO A 548 50.23 -35.15 -34.17
CA PRO A 548 51.30 -34.30 -33.63
C PRO A 548 52.59 -34.29 -34.46
N THR A 549 52.79 -35.31 -35.31
CA THR A 549 53.96 -35.46 -36.17
C THR A 549 53.57 -35.73 -37.63
N LEU A 550 54.41 -35.26 -38.56
CA LEU A 550 54.28 -35.45 -40.01
C LEU A 550 55.63 -35.90 -40.60
N THR A 551 55.64 -37.03 -41.31
CA THR A 551 56.84 -37.48 -42.04
C THR A 551 56.83 -36.95 -43.47
N VAL A 552 57.92 -36.31 -43.87
CA VAL A 552 58.05 -35.65 -45.18
C VAL A 552 59.38 -36.03 -45.85
N ASN A 553 59.41 -35.99 -47.17
CA ASN A 553 60.57 -36.36 -47.99
C ASN A 553 60.71 -35.52 -49.27
N THR A 554 59.91 -34.46 -49.42
CA THR A 554 59.94 -33.57 -50.59
C THR A 554 60.29 -32.14 -50.18
N THR A 555 60.88 -31.41 -51.13
CA THR A 555 61.20 -30.00 -50.93
C THR A 555 59.92 -29.17 -50.81
N ASN A 556 59.64 -28.63 -49.62
CA ASN A 556 58.51 -27.74 -49.38
C ASN A 556 58.67 -26.98 -48.05
N THR A 557 57.85 -25.94 -47.84
CA THR A 557 57.65 -25.34 -46.52
C THR A 557 56.42 -25.98 -45.90
N TYR A 558 56.60 -26.64 -44.76
CA TYR A 558 55.53 -27.30 -44.02
C TYR A 558 55.13 -26.44 -42.83
N GLN A 559 53.84 -26.25 -42.63
CA GLN A 559 53.26 -25.50 -41.52
C GLN A 559 52.40 -26.41 -40.66
N ILE A 560 52.55 -26.29 -39.35
CA ILE A 560 51.62 -26.86 -38.38
C ILE A 560 50.72 -25.76 -37.82
N LYS A 561 49.43 -26.03 -37.71
CA LYS A 561 48.45 -25.23 -36.98
C LYS A 561 47.94 -26.04 -35.80
N ILE A 562 48.08 -25.49 -34.59
CA ILE A 562 47.68 -26.15 -33.35
C ILE A 562 46.58 -25.33 -32.68
N THR A 563 45.48 -25.98 -32.32
CA THR A 563 44.40 -25.40 -31.52
C THR A 563 44.48 -25.93 -30.09
N ALA A 564 44.67 -25.05 -29.12
CA ALA A 564 44.65 -25.38 -27.71
C ALA A 564 43.21 -25.62 -27.20
N SER A 565 43.08 -26.36 -26.09
CA SER A 565 41.78 -26.65 -25.45
C SER A 565 41.03 -25.41 -24.97
N ASN A 566 41.74 -24.31 -24.77
CA ASN A 566 41.18 -23.01 -24.41
C ASN A 566 40.66 -22.20 -25.62
N GLY A 567 40.81 -22.73 -26.84
CA GLY A 567 40.40 -22.15 -28.12
C GLY A 567 41.50 -21.41 -28.89
N CYS A 568 42.69 -21.25 -28.30
CA CYS A 568 43.76 -20.46 -28.93
C CYS A 568 44.50 -21.20 -30.02
N ILE A 569 44.76 -20.51 -31.13
CA ILE A 569 45.40 -21.08 -32.32
C ILE A 569 46.79 -20.47 -32.52
N ARG A 570 47.76 -21.33 -32.83
CA ARG A 570 49.10 -20.92 -33.28
C ARG A 570 49.56 -21.71 -34.48
N THR A 571 50.43 -21.09 -35.27
CA THR A 571 51.05 -21.71 -36.44
C THR A 571 52.56 -21.53 -36.42
N ASP A 572 53.28 -22.56 -36.84
CA ASP A 572 54.73 -22.50 -37.05
C ASP A 572 55.11 -23.28 -38.30
N GLN A 573 56.24 -22.94 -38.92
CA GLN A 573 56.66 -23.46 -40.22
C GLN A 573 58.12 -23.89 -40.23
N VAL A 574 58.44 -24.86 -41.07
CA VAL A 574 59.81 -25.32 -41.33
C VAL A 574 59.99 -25.62 -42.81
N HIS A 575 61.10 -25.17 -43.40
CA HIS A 575 61.45 -25.46 -44.78
C HIS A 575 62.31 -26.73 -44.87
N VAL A 576 61.92 -27.66 -45.74
CA VAL A 576 62.67 -28.88 -46.02
C VAL A 576 63.19 -28.84 -47.45
N THR A 577 64.47 -29.12 -47.65
CA THR A 577 65.11 -29.24 -48.96
C THR A 577 65.58 -30.67 -49.20
N ALA A 578 65.01 -31.36 -50.18
CA ALA A 578 65.43 -32.69 -50.62
C ALA A 578 66.30 -32.60 -51.89
N ALA A 579 67.47 -33.25 -51.90
CA ALA A 579 68.38 -33.26 -53.04
C ALA A 579 67.81 -34.07 -54.25
N PRO A 580 68.00 -33.64 -55.52
CA PRO A 580 67.49 -34.34 -56.69
C PRO A 580 68.24 -35.66 -56.98
N MET A 581 67.54 -36.64 -57.56
CA MET A 581 68.18 -37.89 -58.01
C MET A 581 69.13 -37.64 -59.20
N ILE A 582 70.40 -38.04 -59.10
CA ILE A 582 71.25 -38.24 -60.29
C ILE A 582 71.04 -39.68 -60.77
N ASN A 583 70.37 -39.86 -61.91
CA ASN A 583 70.30 -41.18 -62.57
C ASN A 583 71.68 -41.53 -63.15
N ASN A 584 72.27 -42.65 -62.72
CA ASN A 584 73.48 -43.20 -63.32
C ASN A 584 73.26 -43.57 -64.81
N LEU A 585 74.23 -43.25 -65.67
CA LEU A 585 74.30 -43.70 -67.07
C LEU A 585 74.43 -45.23 -67.14
N LEU A 586 73.50 -45.89 -67.83
CA LEU A 586 73.59 -47.31 -68.18
C LEU A 586 74.56 -47.50 -69.36
N ILE A 587 75.62 -48.29 -69.18
CA ILE A 587 76.51 -48.73 -70.26
C ILE A 587 75.96 -50.04 -70.84
N LYS A 588 75.73 -50.08 -72.15
CA LYS A 588 75.44 -51.31 -72.90
C LYS A 588 76.75 -52.00 -73.28
N HIS A 589 76.89 -53.28 -72.96
CA HIS A 589 77.90 -54.16 -73.58
C HIS A 589 77.23 -54.91 -74.75
N ASN A 590 77.97 -55.09 -75.86
CA ASN A 590 77.46 -55.62 -77.13
C ASN A 590 76.87 -57.02 -77.02
#